data_AF-A0A2T0R7C7-F1
#
_entry.id   AF-A0A2T0R7C7-F1
#
_cell.length_a   1.000
_cell.length_b   1.000
_cell.length_c   1.000
_cell.angle_alpha   90.00
_cell.angle_beta   90.00
_cell.angle_gamma   90.00
#
_symmetry.space_group_name_H-M   'P 1'
#
loop_
_entity.id
_entity.type
_entity.pdbx_description
1 polymer ?
#
loop_
_entity_poly.entity_id
_entity_poly.type
_entity_poly.pdbx_seq_one_letter_code
_entity_poly.pdbx_strand_id
1 'polypeptide(L)'
;MSKTHIDIDDDLLAQVAAITGTTTKRDTVEAALRTTLRQERRRAAAERLITRGESGYFAPLLQEHPEATGEDTEAPGTDGRTQGAA
;
A
#
# COMPACT_ATOMS: atom_id res chain seq x y z
N MET A 1 -4.96 -26.95 -13.60
CA MET A 1 -4.39 -27.28 -12.28
C MET A 1 -3.79 -28.67 -12.34
N SER A 2 -2.54 -28.86 -11.90
CA SER A 2 -1.96 -30.18 -11.63
C SER A 2 -2.23 -30.56 -10.17
N LYS A 3 -2.45 -31.85 -9.90
CA LYS A 3 -2.51 -32.37 -8.53
C LYS A 3 -1.10 -32.76 -8.10
N THR A 4 -0.66 -32.25 -6.96
CA THR A 4 0.64 -32.54 -6.38
C THR A 4 0.44 -32.91 -4.92
N HIS A 5 1.05 -34.01 -4.48
CA HIS A 5 1.03 -34.43 -3.08
C HIS A 5 2.29 -33.87 -2.40
N ILE A 6 2.09 -33.03 -1.39
CA ILE A 6 3.16 -32.44 -0.58
C ILE A 6 2.71 -32.43 0.87
N ASP A 7 3.66 -32.71 1.77
CA ASP A 7 3.43 -32.58 3.20
C ASP A 7 3.66 -31.13 3.60
N ILE A 8 2.68 -30.56 4.31
CA ILE A 8 2.70 -29.17 4.77
C ILE A 8 2.35 -29.18 6.25
N ASP A 9 3.03 -28.33 7.02
CA ASP A 9 2.70 -28.07 8.42
C ASP A 9 1.31 -27.44 8.54
N ASP A 10 0.40 -28.13 9.24
CA ASP A 10 -0.98 -27.70 9.42
C ASP A 10 -1.12 -26.45 10.32
N ASP A 11 -0.20 -26.23 11.25
CA ASP A 11 -0.18 -25.03 12.10
C ASP A 11 0.25 -23.80 11.30
N LEU A 12 1.23 -23.97 10.41
CA LEU A 12 1.63 -22.91 9.47
C LEU A 12 0.48 -22.58 8.52
N LEU A 13 -0.20 -23.61 8.01
CA LEU A 13 -1.32 -23.42 7.12
C LEU A 13 -2.49 -22.69 7.81
N ALA A 14 -2.77 -23.01 9.07
CA ALA A 14 -3.79 -22.31 9.86
C ALA A 14 -3.46 -20.82 10.08
N GLN A 15 -2.20 -20.50 10.38
CA GLN A 15 -1.74 -19.12 10.51
C GLN A 15 -1.91 -18.34 9.20
N VAL A 16 -1.50 -18.94 8.07
CA VAL A 16 -1.64 -18.31 6.76
C VAL A 16 -3.11 -18.17 6.37
N ALA A 17 -3.95 -19.14 6.71
CA ALA A 17 -5.40 -19.08 6.48
C ALA A 17 -6.01 -17.90 7.23
N ALA A 18 -5.61 -17.68 8.50
CA ALA A 18 -6.05 -16.53 9.29
C ALA A 18 -5.60 -15.19 8.68
N ILE A 19 -4.35 -15.10 8.20
CA ILE A 19 -3.83 -13.88 7.53
C ILE A 19 -4.55 -13.61 6.21
N THR A 20 -4.85 -14.66 5.44
CA THR A 20 -5.45 -14.55 4.11
C THR A 20 -6.98 -14.53 4.11
N GLY A 21 -7.62 -14.85 5.24
CA GLY A 21 -9.07 -15.00 5.36
C GLY A 21 -9.64 -16.18 4.57
N THR A 22 -8.83 -17.20 4.30
CA THR A 22 -9.24 -18.35 3.48
C THR A 22 -9.76 -19.49 4.35
N THR A 23 -10.71 -20.27 3.83
CA THR A 23 -11.36 -21.37 4.56
C THR A 23 -10.86 -22.76 4.16
N THR A 24 -10.27 -22.91 2.97
CA THR A 24 -9.78 -24.21 2.49
C THR A 24 -8.26 -24.21 2.39
N LYS A 25 -7.64 -25.35 2.76
CA LYS A 25 -6.18 -25.58 2.65
C LYS A 25 -5.64 -25.20 1.27
N ARG A 26 -6.35 -25.59 0.20
CA ARG A 26 -5.98 -25.28 -1.19
C ARG A 26 -5.98 -23.78 -1.46
N ASP A 27 -7.03 -23.08 -1.04
CA ASP A 27 -7.16 -21.65 -1.28
C ASP A 27 -6.11 -20.87 -0.47
N THR A 28 -5.79 -21.34 0.75
CA THR A 28 -4.72 -20.79 1.57
C THR A 28 -3.37 -20.89 0.87
N VAL A 29 -3.02 -22.07 0.34
CA VAL A 29 -1.78 -22.26 -0.42
C VAL A 29 -1.74 -21.35 -1.64
N GLU A 30 -2.83 -21.29 -2.40
CA GLU A 30 -2.86 -20.46 -3.61
C GLU A 30 -2.80 -18.96 -3.31
N ALA A 31 -3.45 -18.53 -2.23
CA ALA A 31 -3.37 -17.16 -1.73
C ALA A 31 -1.97 -16.81 -1.23
N ALA A 32 -1.30 -17.73 -0.55
CA ALA A 32 0.08 -17.58 -0.08
C ALA A 32 1.04 -17.39 -1.26
N LEU A 33 0.98 -18.27 -2.26
CA LEU A 33 1.83 -18.20 -3.46
C LEU A 33 1.62 -16.88 -4.23
N ARG A 34 0.37 -16.44 -4.39
CA ARG A 34 0.06 -15.14 -5.00
C ARG A 34 0.63 -13.98 -4.19
N THR A 35 0.57 -14.08 -2.86
CA THR A 35 1.11 -13.03 -1.97
C THR A 35 2.62 -12.93 -2.09
N THR A 36 3.34 -14.05 -2.12
CA THR A 36 4.80 -14.07 -2.35
C THR A 36 5.18 -13.40 -3.67
N LEU A 37 4.49 -13.74 -4.76
CA LEU A 37 4.73 -13.09 -6.05
C LEU A 37 4.45 -11.58 -6.03
N ARG A 38 3.40 -11.14 -5.34
CA ARG A 38 3.11 -9.71 -5.17
C ARG A 38 4.19 -9.00 -4.37
N GLN A 39 4.67 -9.62 -3.29
CA GLN A 39 5.74 -9.06 -2.46
C GLN A 39 7.02 -8.89 -3.27
N GLU A 40 7.40 -9.90 -4.05
CA GLU A 40 8.60 -9.82 -4.89
C GLU A 40 8.49 -8.73 -5.96
N ARG A 41 7.33 -8.63 -6.62
CA ARG A 41 7.09 -7.55 -7.60
C ARG A 41 7.15 -6.15 -6.98
N ARG A 42 6.61 -6.00 -5.77
CA ARG A 42 6.67 -4.73 -5.03
C ARG A 42 8.11 -4.39 -4.63
N ARG A 43 8.87 -5.37 -4.14
CA ARG A 43 10.29 -5.21 -3.81
C ARG A 43 11.09 -4.76 -5.04
N ALA A 44 10.98 -5.49 -6.14
CA ALA A 44 11.67 -5.14 -7.38
C ALA A 44 11.26 -3.77 -7.93
N ALA A 45 10.00 -3.36 -7.75
CA ALA A 45 9.55 -2.02 -8.10
C ALA A 45 10.16 -0.94 -7.21
N ALA A 46 10.22 -1.18 -5.89
CA ALA A 46 10.86 -0.28 -4.94
C ALA A 46 12.36 -0.11 -5.25
N GLU A 47 13.08 -1.21 -5.50
CA GLU A 47 14.49 -1.17 -5.89
C GLU A 47 14.70 -0.32 -7.15
N ARG A 48 13.87 -0.50 -8.19
CA ARG A 48 13.92 0.35 -9.40
C ARG A 48 13.69 1.83 -9.11
N LEU A 49 12.77 2.16 -8.19
CA LEU A 49 12.50 3.55 -7.81
C LEU A 49 13.68 4.16 -7.05
N ILE A 50 14.29 3.40 -6.14
CA ILE A 50 15.48 3.82 -5.39
C ILE A 50 16.62 4.11 -6.35
N THR A 51 16.96 3.17 -7.26
CA THR A 51 18.04 3.37 -8.23
C THR A 51 17.81 4.59 -9.12
N ARG A 52 16.57 4.84 -9.55
CA ARG A 52 16.24 6.05 -10.32
C ARG A 52 16.39 7.32 -9.48
N GLY A 53 15.98 7.29 -8.22
CA GLY A 53 16.18 8.40 -7.27
C GLY A 53 17.65 8.74 -7.12
N GLU A 54 18.49 7.73 -6.88
CA GLU A 54 19.94 7.88 -6.73
C GLU A 54 20.61 8.41 -8.00
N SER A 55 20.11 8.06 -9.18
CA SER A 55 20.63 8.58 -10.46
C SER A 55 20.20 10.02 -10.77
N GLY A 56 19.49 10.69 -9.85
CA GLY A 56 18.97 12.04 -10.08
C GLY A 56 17.82 12.11 -11.10
N TYR A 57 17.19 10.98 -11.43
CA TYR A 57 16.15 10.90 -12.48
C TYR A 57 14.97 11.86 -12.23
N PHE A 58 14.65 12.11 -10.96
CA PHE A 58 13.54 12.98 -10.56
C PHE A 58 13.92 14.45 -10.37
N ALA A 59 15.21 14.82 -10.47
CA ALA A 59 15.67 16.19 -10.21
C ALA A 59 14.99 17.26 -11.08
N PRO A 60 14.77 17.04 -12.41
CA PRO A 60 14.06 18.03 -13.23
C PRO A 60 12.59 18.23 -12.82
N LEU A 61 11.92 17.16 -12.36
CA LEU A 61 10.51 17.21 -11.97
C LEU A 61 10.28 18.01 -10.68
N LEU A 62 11.31 18.11 -9.83
CA LEU A 62 11.25 18.91 -8.60
C LEU A 62 11.51 20.40 -8.88
N GLN A 63 12.18 20.72 -9.98
CA GLN A 63 12.47 22.09 -10.40
C GLN A 63 11.28 22.80 -11.08
N GLU A 64 10.34 22.04 -11.65
CA GLU A 64 9.14 22.56 -12.33
C GLU A 64 7.99 22.92 -11.39
N HIS A 65 8.12 22.73 -10.08
CA HIS A 65 7.18 23.29 -9.10
C HIS A 65 7.65 24.70 -8.70
N PRO A 66 7.12 25.79 -9.29
CA PRO A 66 7.19 27.08 -8.62
C PRO A 66 6.50 26.89 -7.27
N GLU A 67 7.19 27.33 -6.22
CA GLU A 67 6.70 27.44 -4.85
C GLU A 67 5.19 27.67 -4.88
N ALA A 68 4.42 26.81 -4.21
CA ALA A 68 3.04 27.13 -3.91
C ALA A 68 3.09 28.41 -3.07
N THR A 69 2.99 29.56 -3.74
CA THR A 69 2.81 30.85 -3.11
C THR A 69 1.66 30.66 -2.15
N GLY A 70 1.95 30.79 -0.87
CA GLY A 70 0.93 30.83 0.17
C GLY A 70 0.04 32.02 -0.10
N GLU A 71 -0.93 31.87 -0.98
CA GLU A 71 -2.16 32.61 -0.91
C GLU A 71 -2.95 31.92 0.19
N ASP A 72 -2.94 32.58 1.35
CA ASP A 72 -3.83 32.33 2.46
C ASP A 72 -5.24 32.05 1.91
N THR A 73 -5.58 30.77 1.74
CA THR A 73 -6.98 30.37 1.61
C THR A 73 -7.55 30.53 3.00
N GLU A 74 -7.92 31.77 3.31
CA GLU A 74 -8.78 32.13 4.41
C GLU A 74 -9.93 31.13 4.41
N ALA A 75 -9.90 30.22 5.39
CA ALA A 75 -10.98 29.26 5.59
C ALA A 75 -12.28 30.07 5.67
N PRO A 76 -13.33 29.73 4.88
CA PRO A 76 -14.57 30.48 4.94
C PRO A 76 -15.05 30.49 6.39
N GLY A 77 -15.17 31.71 6.93
CA GLY A 77 -15.42 31.97 8.34
C GLY A 77 -16.47 31.04 8.92
N THR A 78 -16.09 30.34 9.98
CA THR A 78 -17.06 29.76 10.91
C THR A 78 -17.61 30.89 11.78
N ASP A 79 -18.33 31.82 11.17
CA ASP A 79 -19.02 32.87 11.90
C ASP A 79 -20.53 32.68 11.81
N GLY A 80 -21.21 32.79 12.97
CA GLY A 80 -22.66 32.74 13.05
C GLY A 80 -23.27 31.73 14.04
N ARG A 81 -22.58 31.32 15.11
CA ARG A 81 -23.27 30.66 16.23
C ARG A 81 -22.89 31.20 17.61
N THR A 82 -23.04 32.50 17.81
CA THR A 82 -23.29 33.08 19.14
C THR A 82 -24.17 34.34 19.07
N GLN A 83 -25.47 34.17 19.32
CA GLN A 83 -26.29 35.07 20.13
C GLN A 83 -27.61 34.30 20.37
N GLY A 84 -28.07 34.06 21.59
CA GLY A 84 -28.02 34.91 22.76
C GLY A 84 -29.47 35.24 23.11
N ALA A 85 -29.89 34.78 24.28
CA ALA A 85 -31.23 34.88 24.84
C ALA A 85 -31.88 36.28 24.75
N ALA A 86 -33.20 36.30 24.53
CA ALA A 86 -34.18 37.15 25.21
C ALA A 86 -35.58 36.54 25.04
#